data_AF-A0A1E7KSK9-F1
#
_entry.id   AF-A0A1E7KSK9-F1
#
_cell.length_a   1.000
_cell.length_b   1.000
_cell.length_c   1.000
_cell.angle_alpha   90.00
_cell.angle_beta   90.00
_cell.angle_gamma   90.00
#
_symmetry.space_group_name_H-M   'P 1'
#
loop_
_entity.id
_entity.type
_entity.pdbx_description
1 polymer ?
#
loop_
_entity_poly.entity_id
_entity_poly.type
_entity_poly.pdbx_seq_one_letter_code
_entity_poly.pdbx_strand_id
1 'polypeptide(L)'
;PAAAAAGAGPRRTASGSIAVQGAKARVARAGRIYVEGRHDAELVEKVWGDDLRIEGVVVEYLEGVDDLPAVVRDFAPGADARLGVLVDHLVPGSKESRIAAEITDEHVLVVGHPYIDVWEAVKPSALGIDAWPRVPRGQDWKTGVCRALGWEENTGAAWQRILSHVRDYRDLEPALLGRVEQLIDHVTVGFS
;
A
#
# COMPACT_ATOMS: atom_id res chain seq x y z
N PRO A 1 -41.62 -26.08 13.77
CA PRO A 1 -41.19 -25.28 12.59
C PRO A 1 -39.78 -24.70 12.79
N ALA A 2 -38.80 -25.19 12.03
CA ALA A 2 -37.44 -24.67 12.04
C ALA A 2 -37.37 -23.41 11.16
N ALA A 3 -36.88 -22.31 11.72
CA ALA A 3 -36.64 -21.08 10.99
C ALA A 3 -35.48 -21.28 10.01
N ALA A 4 -35.72 -20.96 8.73
CA ALA A 4 -34.69 -20.94 7.71
C ALA A 4 -33.64 -19.87 8.07
N ALA A 5 -32.38 -20.28 8.18
CA ALA A 5 -31.27 -19.36 8.35
C ALA A 5 -31.18 -18.44 7.12
N ALA A 6 -31.30 -17.13 7.36
CA ALA A 6 -31.05 -16.13 6.34
C ALA A 6 -29.63 -16.31 5.80
N GLY A 7 -29.49 -16.54 4.49
CA GLY A 7 -28.19 -16.72 3.85
C GLY A 7 -27.30 -15.52 4.14
N ALA A 8 -26.11 -15.77 4.70
CA ALA A 8 -25.11 -14.75 4.90
C ALA A 8 -24.81 -14.11 3.53
N GLY A 9 -24.98 -12.78 3.44
CA GLY A 9 -24.66 -12.03 2.22
C GLY A 9 -23.20 -12.24 1.79
N PRO A 10 -22.84 -11.79 0.58
CA PRO A 10 -21.50 -12.00 0.05
C PRO A 10 -20.45 -11.49 1.04
N ARG A 11 -19.53 -12.38 1.45
CA ARG A 11 -18.42 -12.02 2.34
C ARG A 11 -17.55 -11.00 1.61
N ARG A 12 -17.12 -9.93 2.27
CA ARG A 12 -16.21 -8.93 1.69
C ARG A 12 -14.76 -9.19 2.12
N THR A 13 -13.80 -8.85 1.27
CA THR A 13 -12.37 -8.79 1.63
C THR A 13 -12.07 -7.52 2.43
N ALA A 14 -10.86 -7.40 2.97
CA ALA A 14 -10.44 -6.20 3.71
C ALA A 14 -10.33 -4.95 2.82
N SER A 15 -10.17 -5.08 1.50
CA SER A 15 -10.25 -3.96 0.56
C SER A 15 -11.69 -3.51 0.30
N GLY A 16 -12.68 -4.33 0.68
CA GLY A 16 -14.10 -4.09 0.46
C GLY A 16 -14.69 -4.80 -0.78
N SER A 17 -13.87 -5.50 -1.55
CA SER A 17 -14.30 -6.32 -2.69
C SER A 17 -15.20 -7.48 -2.27
N ILE A 18 -15.99 -8.01 -3.21
CA ILE A 18 -16.79 -9.22 -2.97
C ILE A 18 -15.87 -10.43 -3.04
N ALA A 19 -15.79 -11.19 -1.95
CA ALA A 19 -14.98 -12.40 -1.89
C ALA A 19 -15.53 -13.46 -2.87
N VAL A 20 -14.67 -13.93 -3.77
CA VAL A 20 -15.02 -14.98 -4.72
C VAL A 20 -14.88 -16.34 -4.05
N GLN A 21 -16.00 -17.01 -3.76
CA GLN A 21 -15.98 -18.34 -3.15
C GLN A 21 -15.45 -19.38 -4.13
N GLY A 22 -14.41 -20.12 -3.74
CA GLY A 22 -13.85 -21.20 -4.55
C GLY A 22 -12.98 -20.73 -5.73
N ALA A 23 -12.62 -19.45 -5.81
CA ALA A 23 -11.61 -18.99 -6.75
C ALA A 23 -10.28 -19.69 -6.45
N LYS A 24 -9.72 -20.38 -7.44
CA LYS A 24 -8.31 -20.77 -7.41
C LYS A 24 -7.50 -19.49 -7.65
N ALA A 25 -6.49 -19.25 -6.82
CA ALA A 25 -5.48 -18.23 -7.11
C ALA A 25 -4.99 -18.43 -8.55
N ARG A 26 -5.00 -17.36 -9.35
CA ARG A 26 -4.44 -17.43 -10.70
C ARG A 26 -2.96 -17.79 -10.58
N VAL A 27 -2.41 -18.45 -11.60
CA VAL A 27 -0.96 -18.53 -11.74
C VAL A 27 -0.44 -17.10 -11.67
N ALA A 28 0.62 -16.86 -10.89
CA ALA A 28 1.18 -15.53 -10.70
C ALA A 28 1.27 -14.82 -12.06
N ARG A 29 0.52 -13.72 -12.19
CA ARG A 29 0.68 -12.83 -13.33
C ARG A 29 2.09 -12.26 -13.24
N ALA A 30 2.68 -11.92 -14.39
CA ALA A 30 4.02 -11.36 -14.39
C ALA A 30 4.04 -9.94 -13.80
N GLY A 31 2.89 -9.27 -13.70
CA GLY A 31 2.78 -7.92 -13.12
C GLY A 31 3.13 -7.88 -11.63
N ARG A 32 3.80 -6.79 -11.22
CA ARG A 32 4.27 -6.58 -9.84
C ARG A 32 4.00 -5.19 -9.33
N ILE A 33 3.82 -5.08 -8.01
CA ILE A 33 3.77 -3.82 -7.30
C ILE A 33 5.01 -3.71 -6.40
N TYR A 34 5.77 -2.64 -6.56
CA TYR A 34 6.81 -2.25 -5.62
C TYR A 34 6.28 -1.17 -4.69
N VAL A 35 6.64 -1.25 -3.42
CA VAL A 35 6.35 -0.22 -2.42
C VAL A 35 7.65 0.26 -1.78
N GLU A 36 7.67 1.45 -1.19
CA GLU A 36 8.93 2.05 -0.72
C GLU A 36 9.57 1.31 0.44
N GLY A 37 8.77 0.72 1.34
CA GLY A 37 9.31 0.05 2.53
C GLY A 37 8.53 -1.19 2.97
N ARG A 38 9.09 -1.87 3.98
CA ARG A 38 8.49 -3.07 4.56
C ARG A 38 7.11 -2.81 5.19
N HIS A 39 6.92 -1.66 5.83
CA HIS A 39 5.65 -1.34 6.48
C HIS A 39 4.52 -1.16 5.44
N ASP A 40 4.84 -0.57 4.30
CA ASP A 40 3.95 -0.47 3.16
C ASP A 40 3.53 -1.85 2.67
N ALA A 41 4.49 -2.74 2.48
CA ALA A 41 4.23 -4.09 2.01
C ALA A 41 3.32 -4.85 3.00
N GLU A 42 3.58 -4.71 4.31
CA GLU A 42 2.75 -5.30 5.36
C GLU A 42 1.34 -4.72 5.40
N LEU A 43 1.18 -3.41 5.16
CA LEU A 43 -0.13 -2.76 5.11
C LEU A 43 -0.91 -3.20 3.86
N VAL A 44 -0.23 -3.23 2.71
CA VAL A 44 -0.81 -3.65 1.44
C VAL A 44 -1.27 -5.11 1.53
N GLU A 45 -0.42 -5.99 2.04
CA GLU A 45 -0.76 -7.41 2.26
C GLU A 45 -1.98 -7.55 3.18
N LYS A 46 -2.05 -6.77 4.26
CA LYS A 46 -3.14 -6.85 5.22
C LYS A 46 -4.50 -6.45 4.63
N VAL A 47 -4.53 -5.42 3.78
CA VAL A 47 -5.80 -4.86 3.29
C VAL A 47 -6.18 -5.41 1.91
N TRP A 48 -5.21 -5.63 1.02
CA TRP A 48 -5.45 -6.06 -0.36
C TRP A 48 -4.90 -7.46 -0.68
N GLY A 49 -4.19 -8.14 0.22
CA GLY A 49 -3.53 -9.41 -0.08
C GLY A 49 -4.48 -10.50 -0.61
N ASP A 50 -5.73 -10.54 -0.15
CA ASP A 50 -6.74 -11.47 -0.68
C ASP A 50 -7.05 -11.21 -2.16
N ASP A 51 -7.24 -9.95 -2.55
CA ASP A 51 -7.53 -9.55 -3.91
C ASP A 51 -6.31 -9.74 -4.82
N LEU A 52 -5.12 -9.35 -4.34
CA LEU A 52 -3.86 -9.50 -5.06
C LEU A 52 -3.53 -10.96 -5.37
N ARG A 53 -3.80 -11.89 -4.42
CA ARG A 53 -3.61 -13.34 -4.64
C ARG A 53 -4.59 -13.92 -5.66
N ILE A 54 -5.81 -13.40 -5.74
CA ILE A 54 -6.77 -13.78 -6.79
C ILE A 54 -6.25 -13.33 -8.16
N GLU A 55 -5.73 -12.11 -8.22
CA GLU A 55 -5.18 -11.54 -9.45
C GLU A 55 -3.78 -12.06 -9.80
N GLY A 56 -3.12 -12.76 -8.87
CA GLY A 56 -1.77 -13.28 -9.06
C GLY A 56 -0.70 -12.18 -9.08
N VAL A 57 -0.95 -11.05 -8.43
CA VAL A 57 -0.02 -9.91 -8.32
C VAL A 57 0.86 -10.08 -7.10
N VAL A 58 2.17 -9.86 -7.26
CA VAL A 58 3.15 -9.91 -6.17
C VAL A 58 3.50 -8.49 -5.72
N VAL A 59 3.63 -8.30 -4.41
CA VAL A 59 4.13 -7.07 -3.80
C VAL A 59 5.54 -7.29 -3.27
N GLU A 60 6.45 -6.41 -3.65
CA GLU A 60 7.83 -6.35 -3.18
C GLU A 60 8.12 -4.95 -2.62
N TYR A 61 9.13 -4.79 -1.78
CA TYR A 61 9.53 -3.48 -1.28
C TYR A 61 10.94 -3.11 -1.76
N LEU A 62 11.15 -1.80 -1.92
CA LEU A 62 12.44 -1.19 -2.23
C LEU A 62 13.21 -0.91 -0.94
N GLU A 63 14.52 -0.67 -1.03
CA GLU A 63 15.30 -0.07 0.07
C GLU A 63 15.34 1.47 -0.08
N GLY A 64 14.23 2.06 -0.51
CA GLY A 64 14.08 3.47 -0.86
C GLY A 64 13.90 3.72 -2.36
N VAL A 65 13.33 4.88 -2.72
CA VAL A 65 13.01 5.22 -4.11
C VAL A 65 14.26 5.38 -5.01
N ASP A 66 15.45 5.57 -4.45
CA ASP A 66 16.70 5.73 -5.22
C ASP A 66 17.02 4.54 -6.13
N ASP A 67 16.59 3.34 -5.73
CA ASP A 67 16.83 2.11 -6.50
C ASP A 67 15.83 1.90 -7.64
N LEU A 68 14.79 2.73 -7.72
CA LEU A 68 13.71 2.57 -8.68
C LEU A 68 14.20 2.47 -10.15
N PRO A 69 15.12 3.32 -10.64
CA PRO A 69 15.63 3.19 -12.01
C PRO A 69 16.35 1.86 -12.28
N ALA A 70 17.02 1.28 -11.27
CA ALA A 70 17.67 -0.01 -11.40
C ALA A 70 16.64 -1.15 -11.43
N VAL A 71 15.66 -1.12 -10.51
CA VAL A 71 14.58 -2.09 -10.46
C VAL A 71 13.76 -2.13 -11.74
N VAL A 72 13.43 -0.95 -12.31
CA VAL A 72 12.72 -0.88 -13.60
C VAL A 72 13.55 -1.54 -14.71
N ARG A 73 14.86 -1.29 -14.76
CA ARG A 73 15.74 -1.88 -15.78
C ARG A 73 15.83 -3.41 -15.64
N ASP A 74 15.97 -3.89 -14.41
CA ASP A 74 16.17 -5.32 -14.14
C ASP A 74 14.87 -6.12 -14.32
N PHE A 75 13.73 -5.53 -13.98
CA PHE A 75 12.42 -6.14 -14.19
C PHE A 75 12.03 -6.21 -15.68
N ALA A 76 12.50 -5.25 -16.49
CA ALA A 76 12.16 -5.11 -17.91
C ALA A 76 10.64 -5.16 -18.19
N PRO A 77 9.87 -4.16 -17.71
CA PRO A 77 8.42 -4.10 -17.87
C PRO A 77 7.96 -4.28 -19.31
N GLY A 78 6.83 -4.96 -19.49
CA GLY A 78 6.21 -5.22 -20.79
C GLY A 78 4.70 -5.25 -20.71
N ALA A 79 4.04 -5.33 -21.87
CA ALA A 79 2.57 -5.38 -21.96
C ALA A 79 1.95 -6.50 -21.10
N ASP A 80 2.62 -7.66 -21.03
CA ASP A 80 2.18 -8.83 -20.26
C ASP A 80 2.76 -8.87 -18.82
N ALA A 81 3.66 -7.93 -18.48
CA ALA A 81 4.40 -7.86 -17.23
C ALA A 81 4.58 -6.38 -16.82
N ARG A 82 3.47 -5.74 -16.42
CA ARG A 82 3.47 -4.33 -16.02
C ARG A 82 3.99 -4.14 -14.59
N LEU A 83 4.62 -2.99 -14.35
CA LEU A 83 5.18 -2.63 -13.06
C LEU A 83 4.40 -1.46 -12.45
N GLY A 84 3.89 -1.64 -11.24
CA GLY A 84 3.33 -0.58 -10.42
C GLY A 84 4.29 -0.21 -9.30
N VAL A 85 4.45 1.08 -8.99
CA VAL A 85 5.29 1.55 -7.88
C VAL A 85 4.51 2.53 -7.01
N LEU A 86 4.42 2.26 -5.71
CA LEU A 86 3.90 3.16 -4.69
C LEU A 86 5.06 3.83 -3.96
N VAL A 87 5.08 5.16 -3.98
CA VAL A 87 6.14 5.98 -3.38
C VAL A 87 5.57 6.85 -2.26
N ASP A 88 6.30 6.93 -1.15
CA ASP A 88 5.95 7.79 -0.02
C ASP A 88 6.31 9.22 -0.36
N HIS A 89 5.69 10.19 0.31
CA HIS A 89 5.98 11.60 0.17
C HIS A 89 6.10 12.12 -1.28
N LEU A 90 5.27 11.57 -2.18
CA LEU A 90 5.29 11.92 -3.60
C LEU A 90 4.57 13.26 -3.81
N VAL A 91 5.27 14.35 -3.49
CA VAL A 91 4.78 15.73 -3.56
C VAL A 91 5.64 16.58 -4.50
N PRO A 92 5.09 17.63 -5.15
CA PRO A 92 5.87 18.45 -6.07
C PRO A 92 7.14 19.03 -5.45
N GLY A 93 8.27 18.83 -6.14
CA GLY A 93 9.58 19.34 -5.71
C GLY A 93 10.32 18.44 -4.72
N SER A 94 9.71 17.34 -4.26
CA SER A 94 10.37 16.34 -3.43
C SER A 94 11.45 15.58 -4.22
N LYS A 95 12.32 14.84 -3.52
CA LYS A 95 13.32 13.98 -4.17
C LYS A 95 12.64 12.84 -4.92
N GLU A 96 11.61 12.30 -4.29
CA GLU A 96 10.75 11.22 -4.76
C GLU A 96 10.09 11.63 -6.08
N SER A 97 9.54 12.85 -6.16
CA SER A 97 8.93 13.36 -7.40
C SER A 97 9.92 13.53 -8.55
N ARG A 98 11.19 13.84 -8.25
CA ARG A 98 12.25 13.95 -9.25
C ARG A 98 12.63 12.59 -9.80
N ILE A 99 12.84 11.60 -8.93
CA ILE A 99 13.19 10.23 -9.34
C ILE A 99 12.02 9.58 -10.10
N ALA A 100 10.78 9.74 -9.63
CA ALA A 100 9.60 9.24 -10.33
C ALA A 100 9.49 9.80 -11.76
N ALA A 101 9.87 11.06 -11.98
CA ALA A 101 9.85 11.70 -13.29
C ALA A 101 10.93 11.19 -14.26
N GLU A 102 11.95 10.48 -13.77
CA GLU A 102 12.95 9.82 -14.64
C GLU A 102 12.40 8.56 -15.30
N ILE A 103 11.32 8.00 -14.75
CA ILE A 103 10.66 6.80 -15.27
C ILE A 103 9.68 7.18 -16.37
N THR A 104 10.01 6.82 -17.61
CA THR A 104 9.25 7.19 -18.82
C THR A 104 8.65 6.00 -19.56
N ASP A 105 8.82 4.79 -19.03
CA ASP A 105 8.33 3.54 -19.62
C ASP A 105 6.80 3.44 -19.50
N GLU A 106 6.11 3.16 -20.60
CA GLU A 106 4.64 3.09 -20.68
C GLU A 106 4.02 1.91 -19.91
N HIS A 107 4.82 0.90 -19.58
CA HIS A 107 4.43 -0.26 -18.80
C HIS A 107 4.71 -0.07 -17.30
N VAL A 108 5.27 1.08 -16.90
CA VAL A 108 5.48 1.45 -15.50
C VAL A 108 4.49 2.53 -15.08
N LEU A 109 3.84 2.33 -13.94
CA LEU A 109 3.05 3.36 -13.28
C LEU A 109 3.66 3.68 -11.92
N VAL A 110 4.19 4.89 -11.78
CA VAL A 110 4.64 5.42 -10.48
C VAL A 110 3.56 6.33 -9.92
N VAL A 111 3.04 5.99 -8.74
CA VAL A 111 2.13 6.83 -7.98
C VAL A 111 2.59 6.91 -6.54
N GLY A 112 1.95 7.77 -5.75
CA GLY A 112 2.33 7.94 -4.37
C GLY A 112 1.34 8.77 -3.60
N HIS A 113 1.60 8.86 -2.31
CA HIS A 113 0.78 9.59 -1.35
C HIS A 113 1.55 10.76 -0.72
N PRO A 114 0.84 11.78 -0.18
CA PRO A 114 1.50 12.98 0.32
C PRO A 114 2.20 12.80 1.68
N TYR A 115 1.93 11.68 2.36
CA TYR A 115 2.41 11.40 3.70
C TYR A 115 3.91 11.20 3.76
N ILE A 116 4.52 11.55 4.89
CA ILE A 116 5.96 11.36 5.11
C ILE A 116 6.31 9.88 5.21
N ASP A 117 5.39 9.08 5.76
CA ASP A 117 5.51 7.64 5.91
C ASP A 117 4.13 7.00 5.90
N VAL A 118 4.03 5.74 5.47
CA VAL A 118 2.79 4.96 5.44
C VAL A 118 2.03 4.92 6.77
N TRP A 119 2.68 5.11 7.92
CA TRP A 119 1.99 5.22 9.21
C TRP A 119 0.89 6.28 9.15
N GLU A 120 1.18 7.46 8.57
CA GLU A 120 0.24 8.58 8.49
C GLU A 120 -0.93 8.31 7.55
N ALA A 121 -0.86 7.25 6.71
CA ALA A 121 -1.97 6.79 5.89
C ALA A 121 -3.03 5.99 6.68
N VAL A 122 -2.76 5.61 7.94
CA VAL A 122 -3.76 5.04 8.85
C VAL A 122 -4.51 6.17 9.53
N LYS A 123 -5.85 6.12 9.52
CA LYS A 123 -6.67 7.18 10.10
C LYS A 123 -6.41 7.31 11.61
N PRO A 124 -6.24 8.54 12.13
CA PRO A 124 -6.14 8.80 13.57
C PRO A 124 -7.26 8.14 14.40
N SER A 125 -8.49 8.14 13.86
CA SER A 125 -9.65 7.52 14.51
C SER A 125 -9.54 6.01 14.70
N ALA A 126 -8.79 5.31 13.84
CA ALA A 126 -8.55 3.87 14.00
C ALA A 126 -7.61 3.59 15.19
N LEU A 127 -6.69 4.52 15.46
CA LEU A 127 -5.71 4.43 16.55
C LEU A 127 -6.19 5.08 17.86
N GLY A 128 -7.36 5.74 17.84
CA GLY A 128 -7.87 6.48 19.00
C GLY A 128 -7.01 7.71 19.36
N ILE A 129 -6.34 8.31 18.37
CA ILE A 129 -5.58 9.55 18.52
C ILE A 129 -6.31 10.69 17.81
N ASP A 130 -6.16 11.92 18.29
CA ASP A 130 -6.84 13.09 17.69
C ASP A 130 -6.30 13.41 16.29
N ALA A 131 -4.98 13.34 16.12
CA ALA A 131 -4.27 13.53 14.86
C ALA A 131 -2.87 12.94 14.94
N TRP A 132 -2.25 12.68 13.79
CA TRP A 132 -0.81 12.39 13.73
C TRP A 132 -0.01 13.61 14.22
N PRO A 133 1.01 13.42 15.08
CA PRO A 133 1.82 14.52 15.58
C PRO A 133 2.69 15.09 14.46
N ARG A 134 2.93 16.40 14.51
CA ARG A 134 3.88 17.06 13.62
C ARG A 134 5.30 16.86 14.14
N VAL A 135 6.13 16.18 13.36
CA VAL A 135 7.55 16.03 13.65
C VAL A 135 8.34 17.14 12.96
N PRO A 136 9.19 17.91 13.68
CA PRO A 136 10.02 18.93 13.06
C PRO A 136 10.95 18.37 11.99
N ARG A 137 11.18 19.16 10.92
CA ARG A 137 12.13 18.77 9.86
C ARG A 137 13.53 18.52 10.43
N GLY A 138 14.23 17.53 9.87
CA GLY A 138 15.57 17.14 10.29
C GLY A 138 15.62 16.16 11.46
N GLN A 139 14.46 15.74 11.98
CA GLN A 139 14.35 14.62 12.91
C GLN A 139 13.88 13.36 12.18
N ASP A 140 14.28 12.20 12.67
CA ASP A 140 13.67 10.94 12.23
C ASP A 140 12.16 10.98 12.55
N TRP A 141 11.34 10.78 11.52
CA TRP A 141 9.90 10.97 11.63
C TRP A 141 9.27 9.91 12.54
N LYS A 142 9.65 8.63 12.42
CA LYS A 142 9.06 7.54 13.21
C LYS A 142 9.39 7.68 14.69
N THR A 143 10.64 7.97 15.03
CA THR A 143 11.05 8.23 16.42
C THR A 143 10.38 9.48 16.97
N GLY A 144 10.24 10.55 16.17
CA GLY A 144 9.51 11.75 16.55
C GLY A 144 8.03 11.48 16.86
N VAL A 145 7.37 10.65 16.06
CA VAL A 145 5.99 10.20 16.29
C VAL A 145 5.89 9.41 17.59
N CYS A 146 6.75 8.40 17.79
CA CYS A 146 6.77 7.62 19.02
C CYS A 146 6.88 8.52 20.26
N ARG A 147 7.85 9.46 20.25
CA ARG A 147 8.06 10.39 21.36
C ARG A 147 6.83 11.28 21.61
N ALA A 148 6.23 11.83 20.55
CA ALA A 148 5.08 12.72 20.68
C ALA A 148 3.82 12.01 21.19
N LEU A 149 3.65 10.73 20.86
CA LEU A 149 2.54 9.90 21.34
C LEU A 149 2.84 9.16 22.65
N GLY A 150 4.03 9.38 23.24
CA GLY A 150 4.47 8.70 24.47
C GLY A 150 4.66 7.19 24.31
N TRP A 151 4.91 6.72 23.08
CA TRP A 151 5.26 5.33 22.80
C TRP A 151 6.76 5.12 22.98
N GLU A 152 7.17 3.89 23.22
CA GLU A 152 8.59 3.52 23.18
C GLU A 152 9.16 3.86 21.80
N GLU A 153 10.42 4.32 21.74
CA GLU A 153 11.15 4.60 20.49
C GLU A 153 11.60 3.29 19.79
N ASN A 154 10.70 2.30 19.75
CA ASN A 154 10.83 1.05 19.03
C ASN A 154 9.86 1.08 17.85
N THR A 155 10.38 1.42 16.67
CA THR A 155 9.56 1.61 15.46
C THR A 155 8.88 0.31 15.00
N GLY A 156 9.49 -0.85 15.24
CA GLY A 156 8.87 -2.14 14.95
C GLY A 156 7.66 -2.41 15.85
N ALA A 157 7.79 -2.18 17.15
CA ALA A 157 6.68 -2.36 18.10
C ALA A 157 5.55 -1.34 17.86
N ALA A 158 5.90 -0.09 17.57
CA ALA A 158 4.94 0.95 17.19
C ALA A 158 4.20 0.59 15.90
N TRP A 159 4.90 0.06 14.89
CA TRP A 159 4.26 -0.41 13.67
C TRP A 159 3.30 -1.58 13.92
N GLN A 160 3.70 -2.59 14.69
CA GLN A 160 2.79 -3.69 15.05
C GLN A 160 1.55 -3.20 15.81
N ARG A 161 1.71 -2.19 16.69
CA ARG A 161 0.60 -1.51 17.33
C ARG A 161 -0.31 -0.86 16.29
N ILE A 162 0.22 -0.07 15.36
CA ILE A 162 -0.57 0.61 14.31
C ILE A 162 -1.32 -0.42 13.45
N LEU A 163 -0.59 -1.39 12.91
CA LEU A 163 -1.11 -2.41 12.00
C LEU A 163 -2.19 -3.28 12.65
N SER A 164 -2.15 -3.50 13.97
CA SER A 164 -3.18 -4.26 14.68
C SER A 164 -4.54 -3.54 14.78
N HIS A 165 -4.58 -2.22 14.61
CA HIS A 165 -5.81 -1.42 14.62
C HIS A 165 -6.46 -1.28 13.24
N VAL A 166 -5.72 -1.56 12.17
CA VAL A 166 -6.28 -1.60 10.81
C VAL A 166 -7.11 -2.88 10.67
N ARG A 167 -8.38 -2.78 10.32
CA ARG A 167 -9.24 -3.95 10.08
C ARG A 167 -9.55 -4.13 8.61
N ASP A 168 -9.79 -3.03 7.91
CA ASP A 168 -10.11 -2.97 6.50
C ASP A 168 -9.83 -1.56 5.95
N TYR A 169 -10.08 -1.37 4.65
CA TYR A 169 -9.84 -0.13 3.91
C TYR A 169 -10.44 1.12 4.59
N ARG A 170 -11.50 0.99 5.40
CA ARG A 170 -12.16 2.13 6.04
C ARG A 170 -11.27 2.79 7.10
N ASP A 171 -10.30 2.06 7.63
CA ASP A 171 -9.33 2.56 8.61
C ASP A 171 -8.16 3.31 7.94
N LEU A 172 -8.14 3.41 6.60
CA LEU A 172 -7.09 4.09 5.83
C LEU A 172 -7.57 5.39 5.18
N GLU A 173 -6.62 6.28 4.95
CA GLU A 173 -6.86 7.55 4.27
C GLU A 173 -7.11 7.38 2.77
N PRO A 174 -8.08 8.11 2.17
CA PRO A 174 -8.39 7.99 0.74
C PRO A 174 -7.20 8.26 -0.20
N ALA A 175 -6.25 9.10 0.24
CA ALA A 175 -5.07 9.43 -0.55
C ALA A 175 -4.13 8.23 -0.76
N LEU A 176 -4.15 7.22 0.12
CA LEU A 176 -3.48 5.95 -0.10
C LEU A 176 -4.38 5.00 -0.89
N LEU A 177 -5.65 4.84 -0.48
CA LEU A 177 -6.58 3.89 -1.11
C LEU A 177 -6.65 4.06 -2.62
N GLY A 178 -6.91 5.27 -3.11
CA GLY A 178 -7.04 5.52 -4.54
C GLY A 178 -5.76 5.21 -5.33
N ARG A 179 -4.59 5.29 -4.70
CA ARG A 179 -3.30 4.99 -5.34
C ARG A 179 -3.05 3.51 -5.44
N VAL A 180 -3.37 2.76 -4.40
CA VAL A 180 -3.26 1.29 -4.44
C VAL A 180 -4.22 0.70 -5.47
N GLU A 181 -5.48 1.17 -5.53
CA GLU A 181 -6.43 0.72 -6.56
C GLU A 181 -5.93 1.05 -7.97
N GLN A 182 -5.39 2.26 -8.18
CA GLN A 182 -4.82 2.67 -9.47
C GLN A 182 -3.66 1.75 -9.91
N LEU A 183 -2.83 1.30 -8.96
CA LEU A 183 -1.75 0.36 -9.23
C LEU A 183 -2.27 -1.03 -9.58
N ILE A 184 -3.26 -1.52 -8.84
CA ILE A 184 -3.91 -2.81 -9.10
C ILE A 184 -4.51 -2.81 -10.51
N ASP A 185 -5.25 -1.77 -10.89
CA ASP A 185 -5.81 -1.64 -12.23
C ASP A 185 -4.71 -1.67 -13.30
N HIS A 186 -3.64 -0.89 -13.12
CA HIS A 186 -2.53 -0.85 -14.07
C HIS A 186 -1.90 -2.23 -14.30
N VAL A 187 -1.64 -2.99 -13.24
CA VAL A 187 -0.94 -4.28 -13.34
C VAL A 187 -1.86 -5.46 -13.69
N THR A 188 -3.19 -5.29 -13.63
CA THR A 188 -4.16 -6.38 -13.85
C THR A 188 -5.01 -6.25 -15.11
N VAL A 189 -5.39 -5.04 -15.51
CA VAL A 189 -6.20 -4.82 -16.72
C VAL A 189 -5.42 -4.10 -17.81
N GLY A 190 -4.46 -3.24 -17.44
CA GLY A 190 -3.77 -2.35 -18.37
C GLY A 190 -4.68 -1.23 -18.88
N PHE A 191 -4.20 0.00 -18.91
CA PHE A 191 -4.89 1.06 -19.65
C PHE A 191 -4.62 0.82 -21.14
N SER A 192 -5.68 0.50 -21.89
CA SER A 192 -5.67 0.48 -23.37
C SER A 192 -5.93 1.88 -23.92
#